data_AF-A0A3D0Y7V7-F1
#
_entry.id   AF-A0A3D0Y7V7-F1
#
_cell.length_a   1.000
_cell.length_b   1.000
_cell.length_c   1.000
_cell.angle_alpha   90.00
_cell.angle_beta   90.00
_cell.angle_gamma   90.00
#
_symmetry.space_group_name_H-M   'P 1'
#
loop_
_entity.id
_entity.type
_entity.pdbx_description
1 polymer ?
#
loop_
_entity_poly.entity_id
_entity_poly.type
_entity_poly.pdbx_seq_one_letter_code
_entity_poly.pdbx_strand_id
1 'polypeptide(L)'
;YKDYANGKNGFVDIDFVLKILSNSKAKAIAGYKRYMKEVDGDVDQVEYEVTEAQKGNLDKTKYIELDKLIEEILEQEKVTLEQIREKTKKQKISDIRKVLVILAEKNCKTTSTELANKLNISISRISKIRAGEIMTTIHMDEVIERWNK
;
A
#
# COMPACT_ATOMS: atom_id res chain seq x y z
N TYR A 1 12.54 -37.40 16.09
CA TYR A 1 12.03 -37.66 14.72
C TYR A 1 10.72 -38.45 14.67
N LYS A 2 10.43 -39.39 15.59
CA LYS A 2 9.16 -40.15 15.58
C LYS A 2 7.92 -39.35 16.01
N ASP A 3 8.07 -38.27 16.76
CA ASP A 3 6.91 -37.50 17.27
C ASP A 3 6.30 -36.55 16.23
N TYR A 4 7.07 -36.11 15.23
CA TYR A 4 6.57 -35.27 14.13
C TYR A 4 5.67 -36.05 13.16
N ALA A 5 5.88 -37.37 13.03
CA ALA A 5 5.10 -38.21 12.13
C ALA A 5 3.71 -38.57 12.69
N ASN A 6 3.50 -38.41 14.00
CA ASN A 6 2.28 -38.86 14.69
C ASN A 6 1.27 -37.74 15.00
N GLY A 7 1.45 -36.53 14.45
CA GLY A 7 0.43 -35.47 14.48
C GLY A 7 -0.03 -35.04 15.88
N LYS A 8 0.77 -35.29 16.92
CA LYS A 8 0.39 -35.05 18.32
C LYS A 8 0.80 -33.70 18.89
N ASN A 9 1.38 -32.80 18.08
CA ASN A 9 1.67 -31.43 18.50
C ASN A 9 0.89 -30.44 17.63
N GLY A 10 -0.18 -29.89 18.20
CA GLY A 10 -1.07 -28.88 17.61
C GLY A 10 -0.42 -27.50 17.43
N PHE A 11 0.87 -27.44 17.10
CA PHE A 11 1.58 -26.18 16.83
C PHE A 11 1.32 -25.65 15.43
N VAL A 12 0.90 -26.51 14.48
CA VAL A 12 0.63 -26.12 13.11
C VAL A 12 -0.74 -26.68 12.72
N ASP A 13 -1.67 -25.80 12.34
CA ASP A 13 -2.96 -26.19 11.79
C ASP A 13 -2.76 -26.75 10.38
N ILE A 14 -2.58 -28.07 10.32
CA ILE A 14 -2.37 -28.81 9.07
C ILE A 14 -3.58 -28.66 8.15
N ASP A 15 -4.80 -28.54 8.69
CA ASP A 15 -6.01 -28.39 7.89
C ASP A 15 -6.08 -27.01 7.23
N PHE A 16 -5.59 -25.95 7.89
CA PHE A 16 -5.42 -24.64 7.27
C PHE A 16 -4.45 -24.70 6.08
N VAL A 17 -3.26 -25.28 6.28
CA VAL A 17 -2.25 -25.36 5.23
C VAL A 17 -2.73 -26.21 4.04
N LEU A 18 -3.43 -27.31 4.30
CA LEU A 18 -3.98 -28.16 3.23
C LEU A 18 -5.10 -27.46 2.44
N LYS A 19 -5.92 -26.61 3.07
CA LYS A 19 -6.94 -25.82 2.37
C LYS A 19 -6.36 -24.84 1.35
N ILE A 20 -5.14 -24.34 1.56
CA ILE A 20 -4.45 -23.49 0.58
C ILE A 20 -4.25 -24.25 -0.74
N LEU A 21 -3.98 -25.55 -0.68
CA LEU A 21 -3.75 -26.39 -1.84
C LEU A 21 -5.06 -26.88 -2.47
N SER A 22 -6.04 -27.29 -1.66
CA SER A 22 -7.35 -27.72 -2.15
C SER A 22 -8.41 -27.81 -1.05
N ASN A 23 -9.67 -27.55 -1.41
CA ASN A 23 -10.83 -27.80 -0.54
C ASN A 23 -11.13 -29.30 -0.30
N SER A 24 -10.54 -30.19 -1.11
CA SER A 24 -10.64 -31.64 -0.91
C SER A 24 -9.38 -32.17 -0.24
N LYS A 25 -9.52 -32.75 0.95
CA LYS A 25 -8.40 -33.28 1.76
C LYS A 25 -7.53 -34.27 0.97
N ALA A 26 -8.13 -35.17 0.20
CA ALA A 26 -7.40 -36.12 -0.62
C ALA A 26 -6.55 -35.45 -1.72
N LYS A 27 -7.11 -34.41 -2.37
CA LYS A 27 -6.41 -33.64 -3.39
C LYS A 27 -5.31 -32.76 -2.80
N ALA A 28 -5.56 -32.14 -1.64
CA ALA A 28 -4.58 -31.33 -0.93
C ALA A 28 -3.34 -32.15 -0.52
N ILE A 29 -3.56 -33.36 0.02
CA ILE A 29 -2.46 -34.27 0.40
C ILE A 29 -1.68 -34.72 -0.84
N ALA A 30 -2.36 -35.03 -1.95
CA ALA A 30 -1.69 -35.40 -3.19
C ALA A 30 -0.86 -34.24 -3.77
N GLY A 31 -1.39 -33.02 -3.75
CA GLY A 31 -0.68 -31.81 -4.17
C GLY A 31 0.56 -31.53 -3.33
N TYR A 32 0.44 -31.65 -2.00
CA TYR A 32 1.56 -31.48 -1.08
C TYR A 32 2.68 -32.50 -1.32
N LYS A 33 2.33 -33.77 -1.53
CA LYS A 33 3.31 -34.83 -1.86
C LYS A 33 4.01 -34.60 -3.20
N ARG A 34 3.32 -33.97 -4.16
CA ARG A 34 3.91 -33.59 -5.45
C ARG A 34 4.90 -32.44 -5.28
N TYR A 35 4.48 -31.39 -4.57
CA TYR A 35 5.34 -30.25 -4.24
C TYR A 35 6.63 -30.68 -3.52
N MET A 36 6.52 -31.56 -2.52
CA MET A 36 7.69 -32.08 -1.79
C MET A 36 8.58 -33.03 -2.60
N LYS A 37 8.11 -33.53 -3.74
CA LYS A 37 8.91 -34.37 -4.64
C LYS A 37 9.74 -33.56 -5.65
N GLU A 38 9.47 -32.27 -5.81
CA GLU A 38 10.18 -31.38 -6.75
C GLU A 38 11.39 -30.68 -6.13
N VAL A 39 12.06 -31.30 -5.15
CA VAL A 39 13.26 -30.73 -4.52
C VAL A 39 14.51 -31.34 -5.16
N ASP A 40 15.01 -30.68 -6.20
CA ASP A 40 16.43 -30.65 -6.60
C ASP A 40 16.68 -29.41 -7.49
N GLY A 41 16.29 -28.24 -6.99
CA GLY A 41 16.66 -26.95 -7.58
C GLY A 41 17.22 -26.07 -6.48
N ASP A 42 18.47 -25.63 -6.63
CA ASP A 42 19.07 -24.62 -5.75
C ASP A 42 18.11 -23.44 -5.60
N VAL A 43 17.72 -23.16 -4.36
CA VAL A 43 16.91 -21.98 -4.05
C VAL A 43 17.86 -20.80 -4.02
N ASP A 44 17.97 -20.08 -5.14
CA ASP A 44 18.62 -18.78 -5.15
C ASP A 44 17.95 -17.88 -4.10
N GLN A 45 18.75 -17.30 -3.21
CA GLN A 45 18.29 -16.28 -2.26
C GLN A 45 17.89 -15.03 -3.04
N VAL A 46 16.63 -14.96 -3.47
CA VAL A 46 16.07 -13.74 -4.05
C VAL A 46 15.49 -12.90 -2.92
N GLU A 47 16.07 -11.72 -2.72
CA GLU A 47 15.54 -10.69 -1.84
C GLU A 47 14.18 -10.24 -2.42
N TYR A 48 13.09 -10.48 -1.69
CA TYR A 48 11.74 -10.18 -2.18
C TYR A 48 11.52 -8.67 -2.20
N GLU A 49 11.70 -8.04 -3.36
CA GLU A 49 11.07 -6.74 -3.62
C GLU A 49 9.55 -6.95 -3.65
N VAL A 50 8.86 -6.40 -2.66
CA VAL A 50 7.40 -6.33 -2.64
C VAL A 50 6.95 -5.43 -3.80
N THR A 51 6.76 -6.04 -4.96
CA THR A 51 6.08 -5.40 -6.08
C THR A 51 4.61 -5.34 -5.72
N GLU A 52 4.20 -4.21 -5.14
CA GLU A 52 2.79 -3.89 -4.94
C GLU A 52 2.07 -4.11 -6.27
N ALA A 53 1.08 -5.01 -6.27
CA ALA A 53 0.27 -5.34 -7.42
C ALA A 53 -0.33 -4.05 -8.00
N GLN A 54 0.25 -3.60 -9.12
CA GLN A 54 -0.23 -2.47 -9.90
C GLN A 54 -1.65 -2.80 -10.38
N LYS A 55 -2.65 -2.25 -9.69
CA LYS A 55 -3.99 -2.18 -10.27
C LYS A 55 -3.90 -1.28 -11.49
N GLY A 56 -3.89 -1.92 -12.65
CA GLY A 56 -3.87 -1.27 -13.94
C GLY A 56 -5.05 -0.34 -14.11
N ASN A 57 -4.72 0.92 -14.36
CA ASN A 57 -5.34 1.70 -15.42
C ASN A 57 -4.28 2.70 -15.89
N LEU A 58 -3.49 2.32 -16.91
CA LEU A 58 -2.56 3.21 -17.59
C LEU A 58 -3.39 4.13 -18.50
N ASP A 59 -4.21 4.98 -17.90
CA ASP A 59 -4.58 6.22 -18.59
C ASP A 59 -3.28 7.01 -18.71
N LYS A 60 -2.87 7.28 -19.96
CA LYS A 60 -1.66 8.04 -20.28
C LYS A 60 -1.86 9.52 -19.98
N THR A 61 -2.34 9.86 -18.80
CA THR A 61 -2.26 11.23 -18.29
C THR A 61 -0.78 11.54 -18.09
N LYS A 62 -0.36 12.71 -18.60
CA LYS A 62 1.00 13.21 -18.40
C LYS A 62 1.20 13.36 -16.90
N TYR A 63 1.96 12.46 -16.29
CA TYR A 63 2.33 12.60 -14.88
C TYR A 63 3.02 13.94 -14.68
N ILE A 64 2.61 14.67 -13.65
CA ILE A 64 3.29 15.88 -13.20
C ILE A 64 4.29 15.54 -12.10
N GLU A 65 5.32 16.36 -11.97
CA GLU A 65 6.29 16.22 -10.89
C GLU A 65 5.62 16.51 -9.54
N LEU A 66 6.00 15.74 -8.51
CA LEU A 66 5.42 15.86 -7.18
C LEU A 66 5.62 17.26 -6.57
N ASP A 67 6.78 17.87 -6.80
CA ASP A 67 7.06 19.22 -6.30
C ASP A 67 6.12 20.25 -6.92
N LYS A 68 5.86 20.14 -8.22
CA LYS A 68 4.91 21.01 -8.91
C LYS A 68 3.48 20.84 -8.37
N LEU A 69 3.03 19.60 -8.14
CA LEU A 69 1.73 19.34 -7.51
C LEU A 69 1.63 20.00 -6.14
N ILE A 70 2.68 19.88 -5.32
CA ILE A 70 2.72 20.46 -3.99
C ILE A 70 2.61 21.99 -4.10
N GLU A 71 3.43 22.62 -4.93
CA GLU A 71 3.44 24.07 -5.13
C GLU A 71 2.06 24.61 -5.55
N GLU A 72 1.42 23.99 -6.54
CA GLU A 72 0.08 24.40 -7.02
C GLU A 72 -0.97 24.37 -5.90
N ILE A 73 -0.97 23.32 -5.08
CA ILE A 73 -1.92 23.19 -3.97
C ILE A 73 -1.60 24.17 -2.83
N LEU A 74 -0.32 24.43 -2.55
CA LEU A 74 0.10 25.40 -1.55
C LEU A 74 -0.32 26.82 -1.93
N GLU A 75 -0.14 27.19 -3.21
CA GLU A 75 -0.58 28.48 -3.76
C GLU A 75 -2.10 28.63 -3.69
N GLN A 76 -2.84 27.60 -4.11
CA GLN A 76 -4.31 27.59 -4.07
C GLN A 76 -4.84 27.82 -2.66
N GLU A 77 -4.27 27.13 -1.67
CA GLU A 77 -4.77 27.14 -0.30
C GLU A 77 -4.16 28.25 0.59
N LYS A 78 -3.22 29.02 0.02
CA LYS A 78 -2.46 30.08 0.67
C LYS A 78 -1.80 29.60 1.96
N VAL A 79 -1.12 28.46 1.87
CA VAL A 79 -0.38 27.83 2.97
C VAL A 79 1.06 27.60 2.56
N THR A 80 1.96 27.60 3.54
CA THR A 80 3.38 27.34 3.26
C THR A 80 3.72 25.86 3.46
N LEU A 81 4.81 25.40 2.83
CA LEU A 81 5.28 24.04 2.99
C LEU A 81 5.62 23.71 4.46
N GLU A 82 6.14 24.69 5.21
CA GLU A 82 6.46 24.56 6.63
C GLU A 82 5.21 24.27 7.45
N GLN A 83 4.10 24.95 7.16
CA GLN A 83 2.81 24.69 7.80
C GLN A 83 2.31 23.28 7.47
N ILE A 84 2.50 22.83 6.23
CA ILE A 84 2.18 21.45 5.82
C ILE A 84 3.10 20.43 6.49
N ARG A 85 4.34 20.75 6.84
CA ARG A 85 5.24 19.82 7.54
C ARG A 85 5.11 19.89 9.06
N GLU A 86 4.51 20.94 9.62
CA GLU A 86 4.34 21.13 11.06
C GLU A 86 3.43 20.06 11.69
N LYS A 87 3.83 19.43 12.80
CA LYS A 87 2.94 18.52 13.53
C LYS A 87 1.81 19.28 14.23
N THR A 88 0.74 19.56 13.49
CA THR A 88 -0.43 20.32 13.94
C THR A 88 -1.70 19.48 13.96
N LYS A 89 -2.63 19.87 14.85
CA LYS A 89 -4.00 19.31 14.94
C LYS A 89 -5.02 20.12 14.12
N LYS A 90 -4.59 21.17 13.42
CA LYS A 90 -5.48 21.99 12.57
C LYS A 90 -6.05 21.13 11.44
N GLN A 91 -7.39 21.06 11.36
CA GLN A 91 -8.10 20.25 10.38
C GLN A 91 -7.72 20.62 8.93
N LYS A 92 -7.70 21.93 8.62
CA LYS A 92 -7.29 22.46 7.30
C LYS A 92 -5.96 21.86 6.82
N ILE A 93 -4.93 21.90 7.66
CA ILE A 93 -3.60 21.37 7.32
C ILE A 93 -3.63 19.84 7.15
N SER A 94 -4.37 19.14 8.03
CA SER A 94 -4.52 17.68 7.88
C SER A 94 -5.26 17.30 6.61
N ASP A 95 -6.22 18.10 6.16
CA ASP A 95 -7.00 17.83 4.95
C ASP A 95 -6.17 18.10 3.70
N ILE A 96 -5.43 19.22 3.65
CA ILE A 96 -4.49 19.50 2.56
C ILE A 96 -3.46 18.37 2.39
N ARG A 97 -2.91 17.85 3.49
CA ARG A 97 -2.02 16.67 3.46
C ARG A 97 -2.66 15.44 2.82
N LYS A 98 -3.92 15.16 3.15
CA LYS A 98 -4.64 14.01 2.58
C LYS A 98 -4.90 14.24 1.09
N VAL A 99 -5.30 15.44 0.72
CA VAL A 99 -5.54 15.83 -0.69
C VAL A 99 -4.27 15.66 -1.51
N LEU A 100 -3.12 16.12 -1.01
CA LEU A 100 -1.83 15.94 -1.67
C LEU A 100 -1.50 14.46 -1.92
N VAL A 101 -1.77 13.58 -0.94
CA VAL A 101 -1.59 12.13 -1.11
C VAL A 101 -2.54 11.57 -2.17
N ILE A 102 -3.82 11.97 -2.15
CA ILE A 102 -4.84 11.51 -3.11
C ILE A 102 -4.53 11.96 -4.54
N LEU A 103 -4.11 13.22 -4.71
CA LEU A 103 -3.77 13.77 -6.02
C LEU A 103 -2.45 13.22 -6.53
N ALA A 104 -1.45 13.03 -5.66
CA ALA A 104 -0.17 12.45 -6.05
C ALA A 104 -0.31 11.01 -6.54
N GLU A 105 -1.20 10.22 -5.93
CA GLU A 105 -1.49 8.86 -6.39
C GLU A 105 -2.01 8.81 -7.83
N LYS A 106 -2.83 9.79 -8.21
CA LYS A 106 -3.48 9.83 -9.52
C LYS A 106 -2.63 10.50 -10.60
N ASN A 107 -1.78 11.46 -10.20
CA ASN A 107 -1.16 12.40 -11.12
C ASN A 107 0.37 12.41 -11.08
N CYS A 108 1.01 11.75 -10.12
CA CYS A 108 2.46 11.75 -9.97
C CYS A 108 3.04 10.32 -10.02
N LYS A 109 4.26 10.19 -10.55
CA LYS A 109 5.08 9.00 -10.32
C LYS A 109 5.89 9.23 -9.06
N THR A 110 5.35 8.80 -7.91
CA THR A 110 6.05 8.96 -6.62
C THR A 110 5.85 7.75 -5.73
N THR A 111 6.86 7.49 -4.90
CA THR A 111 6.83 6.42 -3.91
C THR A 111 6.20 6.88 -2.59
N SER A 112 5.69 5.94 -1.79
CA SER A 112 5.16 6.24 -0.45
C SER A 112 6.19 6.91 0.45
N THR A 113 7.47 6.57 0.28
CA THR A 113 8.60 7.11 1.04
C THR A 113 8.89 8.55 0.66
N GLU A 114 8.88 8.90 -0.63
CA GLU A 114 9.01 10.28 -1.11
C GLU A 114 7.89 11.17 -0.55
N LEU A 115 6.63 10.74 -0.65
CA LEU A 115 5.49 11.45 -0.10
C LEU A 115 5.60 11.63 1.42
N ALA A 116 6.00 10.57 2.14
CA ALA A 116 6.19 10.60 3.58
C ALA A 116 7.21 11.67 3.98
N ASN A 117 8.34 11.71 3.27
CA ASN A 117 9.43 12.65 3.53
C ASN A 117 9.04 14.10 3.22
N LYS A 118 8.42 14.35 2.05
CA LYS A 118 8.02 15.71 1.65
C LYS A 118 6.94 16.29 2.56
N LEU A 119 5.93 15.49 2.92
CA LEU A 119 4.78 15.96 3.70
C LEU A 119 4.96 15.80 5.22
N ASN A 120 6.05 15.17 5.67
CA ASN A 120 6.29 14.79 7.07
C ASN A 120 5.14 13.93 7.66
N ILE A 121 4.71 12.92 6.90
CA ILE A 121 3.62 11.99 7.27
C ILE A 121 4.19 10.58 7.35
N SER A 122 3.71 9.75 8.28
CA SER A 122 4.12 8.34 8.33
C SER A 122 3.60 7.57 7.12
N ILE A 123 4.41 6.62 6.63
CA ILE A 123 4.05 5.71 5.52
C ILE A 123 2.75 4.94 5.83
N SER A 124 2.56 4.51 7.08
CA SER A 124 1.33 3.86 7.53
C SER A 124 0.11 4.77 7.35
N ARG A 125 0.23 6.07 7.61
CA ARG A 125 -0.87 7.01 7.42
C ARG A 125 -1.17 7.26 5.95
N ILE A 126 -0.14 7.33 5.09
CA ILE A 126 -0.31 7.37 3.63
C ILE A 126 -1.06 6.14 3.13
N SER A 127 -0.69 4.96 3.64
CA SER A 127 -1.33 3.69 3.28
C SER A 127 -2.83 3.71 3.63
N LYS A 128 -3.19 4.19 4.82
CA LYS A 128 -4.60 4.36 5.23
C LYS A 128 -5.37 5.37 4.37
N ILE A 129 -4.71 6.44 3.90
CA ILE A 129 -5.32 7.41 2.99
C ILE A 129 -5.65 6.73 1.67
N ARG A 130 -4.67 6.01 1.09
CA ARG A 130 -4.83 5.27 -0.18
C ARG A 130 -5.89 4.17 -0.09
N ALA A 131 -5.98 3.49 1.04
CA ALA A 131 -6.99 2.47 1.29
C ALA A 131 -8.41 3.04 1.46
N GLY A 132 -8.57 4.38 1.54
CA GLY A 132 -9.88 5.01 1.77
C GLY A 132 -10.39 4.86 3.19
N GLU A 133 -9.54 4.47 4.15
CA GLU A 133 -9.90 4.29 5.56
C GLU A 133 -10.04 5.61 6.33
N ILE A 134 -9.71 6.74 5.69
CA ILE A 134 -9.74 8.06 6.30
C ILE A 134 -10.94 8.83 5.77
N MET A 135 -11.73 9.39 6.69
CA MET A 135 -12.88 10.22 6.35
C MET A 135 -12.49 11.40 5.46
N THR A 136 -13.20 11.53 4.35
CA THR A 136 -13.20 12.71 3.49
C THR A 136 -14.01 13.81 4.16
N THR A 137 -13.59 15.05 3.94
CA THR A 137 -14.30 16.25 4.42
C THR A 137 -14.72 17.09 3.23
N ILE A 138 -15.75 17.91 3.39
CA ILE A 138 -16.21 18.85 2.35
C ILE A 138 -15.04 19.71 1.85
N HIS A 139 -14.17 20.14 2.77
CA HIS A 139 -12.98 20.91 2.41
C HIS A 139 -12.03 20.15 1.47
N MET A 140 -11.83 18.84 1.67
CA MET A 140 -10.99 18.03 0.78
C MET A 140 -11.57 17.97 -0.63
N ASP A 141 -12.89 17.74 -0.73
CA ASP A 141 -13.57 17.62 -2.02
C ASP A 141 -13.50 18.95 -2.79
N GLU A 142 -13.73 20.07 -2.11
CA GLU A 142 -13.57 21.41 -2.70
C GLU A 142 -12.15 21.69 -3.23
N VAL A 143 -11.12 21.27 -2.49
CA VAL A 143 -9.71 21.46 -2.91
C VAL A 143 -9.42 20.65 -4.17
N ILE A 144 -9.89 19.39 -4.22
CA ILE A 144 -9.74 18.49 -5.36
C ILE A 144 -10.50 19.02 -6.58
N GLU A 145 -11.73 19.50 -6.38
CA GLU A 145 -12.53 20.10 -7.47
C GLU A 145 -11.89 21.36 -8.05
N ARG A 146 -11.30 22.22 -7.21
CA ARG A 146 -10.59 23.42 -7.68
C ARG A 146 -9.35 23.07 -8.50
N TRP A 147 -8.61 22.04 -8.10
CA TRP A 147 -7.40 21.63 -8.81
C TRP A 147 -7.68 20.94 -10.16
N ASN A 148 -8.81 20.23 -10.29
CA ASN A 148 -9.18 19.57 -11.54
C ASN A 148 -9.81 20.52 -12.59
N LYS A 149 -10.08 21.78 -12.25
CA LYS A 149 -10.68 22.78 -13.16
C LYS A 149 -9.62 23.50 -13.98
#